data_AF-A0A519SRF8-F1
#
_entry.id   AF-A0A519SRF8-F1
#
_cell.length_a   1.000
_cell.length_b   1.000
_cell.length_c   1.000
_cell.angle_alpha   90.00
_cell.angle_beta   90.00
_cell.angle_gamma   90.00
#
_symmetry.space_group_name_H-M   'P 1'
#
loop_
_entity.id
_entity.type
_entity.pdbx_description
1 polymer ?
#
loop_
_entity_poly.entity_id
_entity_poly.type
_entity_poly.pdbx_seq_one_letter_code
_entity_poly.pdbx_strand_id
1 'polypeptide(L)'
;MLLALGLLFTGTQLACAQAKLPTPAPTSFTKEEQELLTLSKTKWTWMADKNVEALNGLFEENCVFVHMGGSWGKSQELSTIKGGMIWYKKAEVYSASVNIFGNMAI
;
A
#
# COMPACT_ATOMS: atom_id res chain seq x y z
N MET A 1 11.82 -20.10 52.22
CA MET A 1 10.43 -20.15 51.71
C MET A 1 9.60 -19.39 52.75
N LEU A 2 9.15 -18.15 52.57
CA LEU A 2 8.49 -17.50 51.44
C LEU A 2 9.03 -16.08 51.20
N LEU A 3 9.13 -15.69 49.94
CA LEU A 3 9.43 -14.33 49.48
C LEU A 3 8.14 -13.51 49.30
N ALA A 4 8.21 -12.27 49.79
CA ALA A 4 7.58 -11.02 49.35
C ALA A 4 6.32 -11.07 48.44
N LEU A 5 5.20 -10.64 49.03
CA LEU A 5 4.00 -10.15 48.36
C LEU A 5 4.28 -8.76 47.77
N GLY A 6 4.45 -8.67 46.46
CA GLY A 6 4.75 -7.44 45.72
C GLY A 6 3.66 -7.09 44.70
N LEU A 7 3.05 -5.93 44.96
CA LEU A 7 2.45 -4.97 44.01
C LEU A 7 1.17 -5.32 43.26
N LEU A 8 0.12 -4.61 43.66
CA LEU A 8 -1.16 -4.42 42.99
C LEU A 8 -1.01 -3.71 41.62
N PHE A 9 -1.73 -4.26 40.64
CA PHE A 9 -2.46 -3.60 39.54
C PHE A 9 -1.93 -2.25 39.02
N THR A 10 -1.11 -2.30 37.97
CA THR A 10 -0.95 -1.18 37.04
C THR A 10 -1.81 -1.43 35.81
N GLY A 11 -2.80 -0.56 35.59
CA GLY A 11 -3.73 -0.62 34.47
C GLY A 11 -3.04 -0.55 33.11
N THR A 12 -3.44 -1.41 32.19
CA THR A 12 -3.06 -1.32 30.78
C THR A 12 -3.83 -0.17 30.14
N GLN A 13 -3.16 0.98 29.95
CA GLN A 13 -3.62 1.99 28.99
C GLN A 13 -3.58 1.35 27.59
N LEU A 14 -4.76 1.08 27.04
CA LEU A 14 -4.93 0.73 25.63
C LEU A 14 -4.68 2.01 24.81
N ALA A 15 -3.42 2.29 24.49
CA ALA A 15 -3.09 3.38 23.58
C ALA A 15 -3.40 2.93 22.15
N CYS A 16 -4.52 3.40 21.59
CA CYS A 16 -4.68 3.46 20.14
C CYS A 16 -3.69 4.51 19.60
N ALA A 17 -2.45 4.09 19.30
CA ALA A 17 -1.52 4.93 18.59
C ALA A 17 -1.95 5.03 17.11
N GLN A 18 -2.81 5.99 16.78
CA GLN A 18 -2.93 6.45 15.40
C GLN A 18 -1.83 7.47 15.14
N ALA A 19 -0.95 7.19 14.18
CA ALA A 19 0.04 8.15 13.71
C ALA A 19 -0.70 9.39 13.18
N LYS A 20 -0.46 10.56 13.78
CA LYS A 20 -0.91 11.84 13.24
C LYS A 20 -0.04 12.18 12.04
N LEU A 21 -0.43 11.68 10.87
CA LEU A 21 0.26 11.99 9.61
C LEU A 21 0.08 13.47 9.27
N PRO A 22 1.08 14.13 8.68
CA PRO A 22 0.93 15.50 8.19
C PRO A 22 -0.20 15.58 7.17
N THR A 23 -1.15 16.49 7.39
CA THR A 23 -2.14 16.84 6.35
C THR A 23 -1.39 17.53 5.21
N PRO A 24 -1.45 17.00 3.97
CA PRO A 24 -0.81 17.66 2.83
C PRO A 24 -1.40 19.06 2.64
N ALA A 25 -0.55 20.05 2.34
CA ALA A 25 -1.00 21.36 1.90
C ALA A 25 -1.87 21.22 0.63
N PRO A 26 -2.84 22.10 0.38
CA PRO A 26 -3.64 22.06 -0.83
C PRO A 26 -2.71 22.20 -2.04
N THR A 27 -2.50 21.09 -2.73
CA THR A 27 -1.68 21.00 -3.94
C THR A 27 -2.64 20.88 -5.11
N SER A 28 -2.67 21.87 -5.98
CA SER A 28 -3.42 21.76 -7.24
C SER A 28 -2.60 20.91 -8.20
N PHE A 29 -3.12 19.74 -8.56
CA PHE A 29 -2.52 18.89 -9.59
C PHE A 29 -2.96 19.37 -10.99
N THR A 30 -2.06 19.23 -11.96
CA THR A 30 -2.42 19.25 -13.38
C THR A 30 -3.36 18.10 -13.71
N LYS A 31 -3.97 18.13 -14.90
CA LYS A 31 -4.90 17.09 -15.32
C LYS A 31 -4.19 15.73 -15.43
N GLU A 32 -3.00 15.71 -16.01
CA GLU A 32 -2.18 14.52 -16.21
C GLU A 32 -1.75 13.91 -14.87
N GLU A 33 -1.33 14.75 -13.92
CA GLU A 33 -1.02 14.32 -12.55
C GLU A 33 -2.26 13.72 -11.86
N GLN A 34 -3.42 14.35 -12.01
CA GLN A 34 -4.68 13.85 -11.44
C GLN A 34 -5.10 12.50 -12.02
N GLU A 35 -4.89 12.27 -13.32
CA GLU A 35 -5.14 10.99 -13.98
C GLU A 35 -4.23 9.89 -13.44
N LEU A 36 -2.92 10.17 -13.28
CA LEU A 36 -1.96 9.23 -12.70
C LEU A 36 -2.26 8.90 -11.23
N LEU A 37 -2.61 9.90 -10.42
CA LEU A 37 -3.01 9.70 -9.03
C LEU A 37 -4.29 8.86 -8.93
N THR A 38 -5.24 9.08 -9.83
CA THR A 38 -6.49 8.30 -9.91
C THR A 38 -6.21 6.85 -10.32
N LEU A 39 -5.32 6.64 -11.29
CA LEU A 39 -4.89 5.31 -11.71
C LEU A 39 -4.16 4.58 -10.57
N SER A 40 -3.25 5.25 -9.87
CA SER A 40 -2.52 4.70 -8.72
C SER A 40 -3.47 4.26 -7.60
N LYS A 41 -4.48 5.07 -7.28
CA LYS A 41 -5.52 4.71 -6.31
C LYS A 41 -6.34 3.51 -6.78
N THR A 42 -6.74 3.50 -8.05
CA THR A 42 -7.51 2.40 -8.65
C THR A 42 -6.73 1.09 -8.65
N LYS A 43 -5.42 1.14 -8.91
CA LYS A 43 -4.52 -0.02 -8.82
C LYS A 43 -4.60 -0.68 -7.44
N TRP A 44 -4.59 0.09 -6.36
CA TRP A 44 -4.74 -0.46 -5.00
C TRP A 44 -6.07 -1.16 -4.79
N THR A 45 -7.17 -0.62 -5.34
CA THR A 45 -8.47 -1.29 -5.34
C THR A 45 -8.41 -2.62 -6.08
N TRP A 46 -7.81 -2.66 -7.28
CA TRP A 46 -7.66 -3.92 -8.02
C TRP A 46 -6.81 -4.96 -7.29
N MET A 47 -5.75 -4.53 -6.60
CA MET A 47 -4.95 -5.42 -5.75
C MET A 47 -5.78 -5.99 -4.59
N ALA A 48 -6.66 -5.19 -3.99
CA ALA A 48 -7.54 -5.62 -2.91
C ALA A 48 -8.63 -6.58 -3.36
N ASP A 49 -9.21 -6.32 -4.54
CA ASP A 49 -10.23 -7.16 -5.15
C ASP A 49 -9.65 -8.40 -5.85
N LYS A 50 -8.31 -8.50 -5.92
CA LYS A 50 -7.57 -9.49 -6.73
C LYS A 50 -8.03 -9.51 -8.19
N ASN A 51 -8.33 -8.34 -8.74
CA ASN A 51 -8.75 -8.16 -10.13
C ASN A 51 -7.54 -8.28 -11.07
N VAL A 52 -7.11 -9.51 -11.31
CA VAL A 52 -5.93 -9.82 -12.15
C VAL A 52 -6.14 -9.51 -13.62
N GLU A 53 -7.39 -9.37 -14.09
CA GLU A 53 -7.68 -8.95 -15.46
C GLU A 53 -7.26 -7.49 -15.67
N ALA A 54 -7.72 -6.59 -14.78
CA ALA A 54 -7.33 -5.18 -14.83
C ALA A 54 -5.83 -4.98 -14.60
N LEU A 55 -5.26 -5.71 -13.62
CA LEU A 55 -3.82 -5.65 -13.34
C LEU A 55 -2.98 -6.17 -14.50
N ASN A 56 -3.44 -7.18 -15.23
CA ASN A 56 -2.75 -7.69 -16.42
C ASN A 56 -2.72 -6.65 -17.56
N GLY A 57 -3.75 -5.82 -17.68
CA GLY A 57 -3.77 -4.69 -18.63
C GLY A 57 -2.92 -3.50 -18.18
N LEU A 58 -2.72 -3.32 -16.87
CA LEU A 58 -1.89 -2.24 -16.32
C LEU A 58 -0.39 -2.56 -16.36
N PHE A 59 0.00 -3.79 -16.07
CA PHE A 59 1.40 -4.18 -15.95
C PHE A 59 2.00 -4.52 -17.30
N GLU A 60 3.12 -3.89 -17.65
CA GLU A 60 3.91 -4.25 -18.82
C GLU A 60 4.64 -5.58 -18.61
N GLU A 61 4.97 -6.27 -19.71
CA GLU A 61 5.58 -7.61 -19.66
C GLU A 61 6.91 -7.63 -18.90
N ASN A 62 7.67 -6.53 -18.98
CA ASN A 62 8.97 -6.36 -18.33
C ASN A 62 8.89 -5.76 -16.91
N CYS A 63 7.70 -5.62 -16.32
CA CYS A 63 7.57 -5.16 -14.94
C CYS A 63 8.26 -6.13 -13.95
N VAL A 64 9.00 -5.55 -13.00
CA VAL A 64 9.64 -6.26 -11.89
C VAL A 64 9.05 -5.76 -10.58
N PHE A 65 8.56 -6.68 -9.77
CA PHE A 65 7.93 -6.43 -8.48
C PHE A 65 8.87 -6.89 -7.36
N VAL A 66 9.31 -5.95 -6.53
CA VAL A 66 10.27 -6.21 -5.45
C VAL A 66 9.51 -6.39 -4.14
N HIS A 67 9.72 -7.54 -3.50
CA HIS A 67 9.17 -7.89 -2.20
C HIS A 67 10.32 -8.17 -1.23
N MET A 68 10.05 -8.18 0.08
CA MET A 68 11.09 -8.44 1.10
C MET A 68 11.81 -9.80 0.90
N GLY A 69 11.14 -10.77 0.26
CA GLY A 69 11.67 -12.12 0.00
C GLY A 69 12.25 -12.35 -1.39
N GLY A 70 12.29 -11.34 -2.28
CA GLY A 70 12.79 -11.51 -3.65
C GLY A 70 12.16 -10.57 -4.67
N SER A 71 12.32 -10.89 -5.96
CA SER A 71 11.73 -10.13 -7.06
C SER A 71 10.97 -11.03 -8.03
N TRP A 72 9.82 -10.55 -8.50
CA TRP A 72 8.89 -11.28 -9.35
C TRP A 72 8.72 -10.56 -10.69
N GLY A 73 8.59 -11.32 -11.78
CA GLY A 73 8.07 -10.80 -13.05
C GLY A 73 6.55 -10.77 -13.07
N LYS A 74 5.95 -10.10 -14.08
CA LYS A 74 4.50 -9.93 -14.24
C LYS A 74 3.68 -11.20 -14.02
N SER A 75 4.00 -12.29 -14.71
CA SER A 75 3.24 -13.55 -14.63
C SER A 75 3.22 -14.13 -13.21
N GLN A 76 4.37 -14.13 -12.53
CA GLN A 76 4.49 -14.64 -11.17
C GLN A 76 3.77 -13.73 -10.17
N GLU A 77 3.85 -12.40 -10.34
CA GLU A 77 3.13 -11.43 -9.51
C GLU A 77 1.61 -11.62 -9.62
N LEU A 78 1.07 -11.70 -10.83
CA LEU A 78 -0.37 -11.90 -11.06
C LEU A 78 -0.86 -13.23 -10.47
N SER A 79 -0.08 -14.31 -10.61
CA SER A 79 -0.40 -15.60 -10.00
C SER A 79 -0.42 -15.51 -8.46
N THR A 80 0.55 -14.78 -7.89
CA THR A 80 0.68 -14.57 -6.44
C THR A 80 -0.51 -13.78 -5.88
N ILE A 81 -0.96 -12.74 -6.58
CA ILE A 81 -2.15 -11.95 -6.24
C ILE A 81 -3.42 -12.80 -6.38
N LYS A 82 -3.58 -13.53 -7.50
CA LYS A 82 -4.74 -14.41 -7.73
C LYS A 82 -4.89 -15.45 -6.61
N GLY A 83 -3.78 -16.07 -6.21
CA GLY A 83 -3.71 -17.03 -5.12
C GLY A 83 -3.91 -16.43 -3.73
N GLY A 84 -3.88 -15.10 -3.59
CA GLY A 84 -4.03 -14.41 -2.31
C GLY A 84 -2.81 -14.49 -1.40
N MET A 85 -1.65 -14.91 -1.92
CA MET A 85 -0.39 -14.93 -1.18
C MET A 85 0.11 -13.51 -0.88
N ILE A 86 -0.18 -12.56 -1.78
CA ILE A 86 -0.10 -11.12 -1.54
C ILE A 86 -1.52 -10.58 -1.67
N TRP A 87 -2.09 -10.07 -0.57
CA TRP A 87 -3.46 -9.58 -0.58
C TRP A 87 -3.68 -8.44 0.42
N TYR A 88 -3.93 -7.25 -0.11
CA TYR A 88 -4.35 -6.09 0.67
C TYR A 88 -5.85 -6.13 0.88
N LYS A 89 -6.33 -6.58 2.05
CA LYS A 89 -7.78 -6.63 2.33
C LYS A 89 -8.45 -5.25 2.32
N LYS A 90 -7.69 -4.21 2.64
CA LYS A 90 -8.10 -2.80 2.61
C LYS A 90 -6.86 -1.93 2.44
N ALA A 91 -6.92 -0.97 1.52
CA ALA A 91 -5.88 0.03 1.32
C ALA A 91 -6.51 1.43 1.45
N GLU A 92 -5.95 2.26 2.32
CA GLU A 92 -6.32 3.67 2.46
C GLU A 92 -5.11 4.52 2.06
N VAL A 93 -5.33 5.48 1.15
CA VAL A 93 -4.29 6.40 0.69
C VAL A 93 -4.46 7.72 1.44
N TYR A 94 -3.51 8.05 2.31
CA TYR A 94 -3.54 9.29 3.11
C TYR A 94 -2.85 10.48 2.41
N SER A 95 -1.87 10.20 1.55
CA SER A 95 -1.15 11.20 0.77
C SER A 95 -0.59 10.54 -0.49
N ALA A 96 -0.47 11.31 -1.56
CA ALA A 96 0.18 10.91 -2.79
C ALA A 96 0.76 12.15 -3.49
N SER A 97 1.84 11.94 -4.22
CA SER A 97 2.47 12.90 -5.09
C SER A 97 2.85 12.20 -6.39
N VAL A 98 3.07 12.97 -7.43
CA VAL A 98 3.55 12.47 -8.71
C VAL A 98 4.55 13.46 -9.26
N ASN A 99 5.60 12.95 -9.89
CA ASN A 99 6.58 13.77 -10.59
C ASN A 99 6.73 13.28 -12.03
N ILE A 100 6.45 14.16 -12.99
CA ILE A 100 6.43 13.84 -14.41
C ILE A 100 7.70 14.36 -15.09
N PHE A 101 8.41 13.48 -15.79
CA PHE A 101 9.61 13.77 -16.56
C PHE A 101 9.48 13.22 -17.99
N GLY A 102 9.16 14.10 -18.93
CA GLY A 102 8.89 13.69 -20.32
C GLY A 102 7.71 12.72 -20.38
N ASN A 103 7.97 11.48 -20.80
CA ASN A 103 6.96 10.41 -20.87
C ASN A 103 7.03 9.43 -19.67
N MET A 104 7.69 9.81 -18.58
CA MET A 104 7.82 8.99 -17.37
C MET A 104 7.19 9.72 -16.18
N ALA A 105 6.62 8.96 -15.24
CA ALA A 105 6.14 9.48 -13.97
C ALA A 105 6.53 8.55 -12.82
N ILE A 106 6.77 9.14 -11.64
CA ILE A 106 7.10 8.45 -10.38
C ILE A 106 6.22 8.99 -9.26
#